data_AF-A0A1H9B825-F1
#
_entry.id   AF-A0A1H9B825-F1
#
_cell.length_a   1.000
_cell.length_b   1.000
_cell.length_c   1.000
_cell.angle_alpha   90.00
_cell.angle_beta   90.00
_cell.angle_gamma   90.00
#
_symmetry.space_group_name_H-M   'P 1'
#
loop_
_entity.id
_entity.type
_entity.pdbx_description
1 polymer ?
#
loop_
_entity_poly.entity_id
_entity_poly.type
_entity_poly.pdbx_seq_one_letter_code
_entity_poly.pdbx_strand_id
1 'polypeptide(L)'
;MHAFIAPIALLLERWLGYSPKLVAAIGHPVMWFGWVIDYLETRLNTTKRSDAQRRQAGMVALALLLLLVLAVTVAVQQALRAIPGGFVFEILLATPFLAQKELGRAVEAVAIALRSSLDAGRGVVSQIVGRDPQALDEAGVARAAIETLAESTSDGVVAPWFWLVMLGLPGIALYKAINTADSMIGHRNERYRDYGWAAAKLDDVVNWIPARLTAVLITFACFFTPHASPSKAWEIARRDARKHASPNSGWPEASFAGALGFKLGGPRSYDGEVVELPSFGDGKSELVGSDILRALVLYRATLDVLLGLSVVVALLVFAA
;
A
#
# COMPACT_ATOMS: atom_id res chain seq x y z
N MET A 1 -6.50 -23.26 -7.35
CA MET A 1 -5.61 -22.65 -8.39
C MET A 1 -5.02 -21.32 -7.94
N HIS A 2 -5.82 -20.35 -7.44
CA HIS A 2 -5.32 -19.03 -7.04
C HIS A 2 -4.22 -19.04 -5.98
N ALA A 3 -4.35 -19.92 -4.96
CA ALA A 3 -3.33 -20.10 -3.94
C ALA A 3 -1.95 -20.49 -4.51
N PHE A 4 -1.89 -21.16 -5.67
CA PHE A 4 -0.63 -21.48 -6.36
C PHE A 4 -0.05 -20.32 -7.16
N ILE A 5 -0.91 -19.46 -7.69
CA ILE A 5 -0.52 -18.27 -8.45
C ILE A 5 0.18 -17.28 -7.53
N ALA A 6 -0.34 -17.09 -6.31
CA ALA A 6 0.14 -16.09 -5.36
C ALA A 6 1.65 -16.17 -5.01
N PRO A 7 2.22 -17.31 -4.57
CA PRO A 7 3.64 -17.37 -4.23
C PRO A 7 4.55 -17.16 -5.45
N ILE A 8 4.14 -17.62 -6.63
CA ILE A 8 4.93 -17.44 -7.86
C ILE A 8 4.87 -15.97 -8.31
N ALA A 9 3.70 -15.33 -8.25
CA ALA A 9 3.54 -13.91 -8.55
C ALA A 9 4.36 -13.04 -7.59
N LEU A 10 4.38 -13.35 -6.28
CA LEU A 10 5.23 -12.67 -5.30
C LEU A 10 6.72 -12.80 -5.65
N LEU A 11 7.19 -13.99 -6.02
CA LEU A 11 8.58 -14.20 -6.41
C LEU A 11 8.94 -13.45 -7.69
N LEU A 12 8.11 -13.57 -8.73
CA LEU A 12 8.33 -12.92 -10.01
C LEU A 12 8.32 -11.39 -9.88
N GLU A 13 7.38 -10.82 -9.13
CA GLU A 13 7.34 -9.38 -8.94
C GLU A 13 8.56 -8.87 -8.18
N ARG A 14 9.01 -9.58 -7.15
CA ARG A 14 10.22 -9.22 -6.41
C ARG A 14 11.48 -9.23 -7.29
N TRP A 15 11.55 -10.13 -8.27
CA TRP A 15 12.71 -10.28 -9.16
C TRP A 15 12.66 -9.32 -10.35
N LEU A 16 11.52 -9.29 -11.05
CA LEU A 16 11.35 -8.55 -12.30
C LEU A 16 10.94 -7.11 -12.03
N GLY A 17 9.98 -6.91 -11.12
CA GLY A 17 9.19 -5.67 -11.03
C GLY A 17 8.38 -5.42 -12.30
N TYR A 18 7.84 -4.21 -12.44
CA TYR A 18 7.18 -3.79 -13.67
C TYR A 18 8.16 -3.08 -14.62
N SER A 19 8.21 -3.52 -15.87
CA SER A 19 9.20 -3.04 -16.83
C SER A 19 8.97 -1.57 -17.22
N PRO A 20 9.99 -0.69 -17.17
CA PRO A 20 9.88 0.68 -17.67
C PRO A 20 9.48 0.77 -19.15
N LYS A 21 9.86 -0.23 -19.96
CA LYS A 21 9.43 -0.32 -21.37
C LYS A 21 7.93 -0.55 -21.50
N LEU A 22 7.35 -1.35 -20.60
CA LEU A 22 5.90 -1.56 -20.56
C LEU A 22 5.18 -0.29 -20.08
N VAL A 23 5.72 0.39 -19.06
CA VAL A 23 5.19 1.70 -18.64
C VAL A 23 5.18 2.69 -19.81
N ALA A 24 6.27 2.77 -20.57
CA ALA A 24 6.34 3.68 -21.73
C ALA A 24 5.39 3.28 -22.86
N ALA A 25 5.18 1.98 -23.09
CA ALA A 25 4.37 1.49 -24.21
C ALA A 25 2.86 1.53 -23.92
N ILE A 26 2.45 1.10 -22.73
CA ILE A 26 1.03 0.90 -22.38
C ILE A 26 0.63 1.52 -21.04
N GLY A 27 1.57 2.11 -20.29
CA GLY A 27 1.34 2.55 -18.91
C GLY A 27 1.30 1.38 -17.92
N HIS A 28 1.33 1.70 -16.62
CA HIS A 28 1.10 0.72 -15.57
C HIS A 28 -0.42 0.44 -15.44
N PRO A 29 -0.90 -0.79 -15.20
CA PRO A 29 -2.35 -1.07 -15.10
C PRO A 29 -3.11 -0.20 -14.11
N VAL A 30 -2.47 0.19 -13.00
CA VAL A 30 -3.03 1.15 -12.03
C VAL A 30 -3.33 2.52 -12.66
N MET A 31 -2.55 2.98 -13.64
CA MET A 31 -2.82 4.22 -14.37
C MET A 31 -4.12 4.15 -15.17
N TRP A 32 -4.49 2.96 -15.66
CA TRP A 32 -5.75 2.77 -16.39
C TRP A 32 -6.95 2.98 -15.48
N PHE A 33 -6.87 2.50 -14.22
CA PHE A 33 -7.88 2.82 -13.21
C PHE A 33 -7.95 4.32 -12.99
N GLY A 34 -6.79 4.98 -12.85
CA GLY A 34 -6.70 6.43 -12.68
C GLY A 34 -7.36 7.20 -13.81
N TRP A 35 -7.15 6.81 -15.07
CA TRP A 35 -7.80 7.46 -16.21
C TRP A 35 -9.33 7.34 -16.17
N VAL A 36 -9.85 6.18 -15.77
CA VAL A 36 -11.30 5.98 -15.61
C VAL A 36 -11.82 6.81 -14.44
N ILE A 37 -11.11 6.86 -13.32
CA ILE A 37 -11.45 7.67 -12.15
C ILE A 37 -11.49 9.16 -12.52
N ASP A 38 -10.45 9.68 -13.17
CA ASP A 38 -10.37 11.08 -13.60
C ASP A 38 -11.47 11.43 -14.59
N TYR A 39 -11.74 10.55 -15.55
CA TYR A 39 -12.82 10.74 -16.51
C TYR A 39 -14.18 10.83 -15.82
N LEU A 40 -14.46 9.93 -14.86
CA LEU A 40 -15.71 9.93 -14.12
C LEU A 40 -15.79 11.14 -13.17
N GLU A 41 -14.70 11.47 -12.48
CA GLU A 41 -14.61 12.61 -11.55
C GLU A 41 -14.92 13.93 -12.26
N THR A 42 -14.26 14.20 -13.38
CA THR A 42 -14.45 15.45 -14.13
C THR A 42 -15.87 15.63 -14.67
N ARG A 43 -16.61 14.54 -14.88
CA ARG A 43 -18.01 14.55 -15.37
C ARG A 43 -19.04 14.54 -14.23
N LEU A 44 -18.73 13.85 -13.13
CA LEU A 44 -19.67 13.53 -12.06
C LEU A 44 -19.47 14.38 -10.79
N ASN A 45 -18.28 14.93 -10.56
CA ASN A 45 -17.98 15.82 -9.44
C ASN A 45 -18.04 17.30 -9.87
N THR A 46 -19.25 17.85 -9.98
CA THR A 46 -19.44 19.25 -10.40
C THR A 46 -19.88 20.13 -9.24
N THR A 47 -19.42 21.38 -9.22
CA THR A 47 -19.72 22.37 -8.16
C THR A 47 -21.18 22.80 -8.10
N LYS A 48 -21.97 22.48 -9.14
CA LYS A 48 -23.42 22.76 -9.20
C LYS A 48 -24.26 21.74 -8.42
N ARG A 49 -23.69 20.60 -8.04
CA ARG A 49 -24.38 19.52 -7.32
C ARG A 49 -24.35 19.79 -5.82
N SER A 50 -25.44 19.45 -5.13
CA SER A 50 -25.44 19.43 -3.65
C SER A 50 -24.52 18.32 -3.12
N ASP A 51 -24.13 18.41 -1.84
CA ASP A 51 -23.27 17.40 -1.20
C ASP A 51 -23.84 15.97 -1.32
N ALA A 52 -25.15 15.81 -1.14
CA ALA A 52 -25.83 14.52 -1.31
C ALA A 52 -25.74 14.00 -2.76
N GLN A 53 -25.90 14.88 -3.76
CA GLN A 53 -25.77 14.54 -5.17
C GLN A 53 -24.32 14.17 -5.53
N ARG A 54 -23.32 14.88 -4.98
CA ARG A 54 -21.90 14.56 -5.15
C ARG A 54 -21.58 13.19 -4.56
N ARG A 55 -22.10 12.88 -3.38
CA ARG A 55 -21.95 11.56 -2.76
C ARG A 55 -22.60 10.44 -3.58
N GLN A 56 -23.79 10.66 -4.12
CA GLN A 56 -24.43 9.69 -5.03
C GLN A 56 -23.61 9.51 -6.31
N ALA A 57 -23.13 10.61 -6.89
CA ALA A 57 -22.31 10.59 -8.09
C ALA A 57 -20.99 9.82 -7.89
N GLY A 58 -20.37 9.96 -6.72
CA GLY A 58 -19.20 9.18 -6.32
C GLY A 58 -19.47 7.68 -6.15
N MET A 59 -20.60 7.32 -5.54
CA MET A 59 -21.04 5.92 -5.45
C MET A 59 -21.24 5.30 -6.83
N VAL A 60 -21.88 6.03 -7.75
CA VAL A 60 -22.08 5.59 -9.14
C VAL A 60 -20.74 5.44 -9.86
N ALA A 61 -19.84 6.43 -9.73
CA ALA A 61 -18.52 6.38 -10.35
C ALA A 61 -17.71 5.15 -9.89
N LEU A 62 -17.67 4.91 -8.57
CA LEU A 62 -17.01 3.75 -7.99
C LEU A 62 -17.65 2.44 -8.49
N ALA A 63 -18.97 2.34 -8.50
CA ALA A 63 -19.66 1.16 -9.00
C ALA A 63 -19.34 0.88 -10.48
N LEU A 64 -19.32 1.91 -11.32
CA LEU A 64 -18.95 1.79 -12.74
C LEU A 64 -17.51 1.32 -12.92
N LEU A 65 -16.56 1.88 -12.16
CA LEU A 65 -15.17 1.44 -12.15
C LEU A 65 -15.07 -0.04 -11.78
N LEU A 66 -15.68 -0.44 -10.66
CA LEU A 66 -15.58 -1.82 -10.17
C LEU A 66 -16.28 -2.83 -11.09
N LEU A 67 -17.43 -2.47 -11.67
CA LEU A 67 -18.10 -3.31 -12.67
C LEU A 67 -17.24 -3.49 -13.92
N LEU A 68 -16.60 -2.42 -14.41
CA LEU A 68 -15.70 -2.50 -15.55
C LEU A 68 -14.50 -3.40 -15.25
N VAL A 69 -13.84 -3.19 -14.11
CA VAL A 69 -12.67 -3.99 -13.68
C VAL A 69 -13.07 -5.46 -13.50
N LEU A 70 -14.19 -5.74 -12.84
CA LEU A 70 -14.70 -7.10 -12.65
C LEU A 70 -14.99 -7.77 -14.00
N ALA A 71 -15.74 -7.10 -14.89
CA ALA A 71 -16.11 -7.66 -16.19
C ALA A 71 -14.87 -8.01 -17.02
N VAL A 72 -13.91 -7.09 -17.12
CA VAL A 72 -12.68 -7.32 -17.89
C VAL A 72 -11.85 -8.46 -17.28
N THR A 73 -11.63 -8.44 -15.97
CA THR A 73 -10.75 -9.41 -15.30
C THR A 73 -11.36 -10.82 -15.26
N VAL A 74 -12.68 -10.93 -15.08
CA VAL A 74 -13.38 -12.21 -15.19
C VAL A 74 -13.31 -12.75 -16.61
N ALA A 75 -13.58 -11.92 -17.63
CA ALA A 75 -13.49 -12.33 -19.02
C ALA A 75 -12.07 -12.81 -19.38
N VAL A 76 -11.04 -12.06 -18.99
CA VAL A 76 -9.64 -12.43 -19.20
C VAL A 76 -9.30 -13.73 -18.48
N GLN A 77 -9.64 -13.86 -17.19
CA GLN A 77 -9.35 -15.07 -16.42
C GLN A 77 -10.02 -16.31 -17.04
N GLN A 78 -11.29 -16.20 -17.45
CA GLN A 78 -12.01 -17.31 -18.07
C GLN A 78 -11.41 -17.69 -19.44
N ALA A 79 -11.00 -16.69 -20.23
CA ALA A 79 -10.31 -16.93 -21.50
C ALA A 79 -8.95 -17.63 -21.29
N LEU A 80 -8.17 -17.21 -20.30
CA LEU A 80 -6.89 -17.83 -19.97
C LEU A 80 -7.07 -19.29 -19.51
N ARG A 81 -8.06 -19.57 -18.68
CA ARG A 81 -8.37 -20.93 -18.21
C ARG A 81 -8.73 -21.91 -19.33
N ALA A 82 -9.25 -21.41 -20.45
CA ALA A 82 -9.56 -22.23 -21.61
C ALA A 82 -8.31 -22.67 -22.41
N ILE A 83 -7.15 -22.04 -22.16
CA ILE A 83 -5.90 -22.29 -22.89
C ILE A 83 -4.99 -23.18 -22.02
N PRO A 84 -4.45 -24.29 -22.55
CA PRO A 84 -3.43 -25.07 -21.84
C PRO A 84 -2.24 -24.18 -21.42
N GLY A 85 -1.94 -24.17 -20.12
CA GLY A 85 -0.88 -23.29 -19.58
C GLY A 85 -1.31 -21.85 -19.29
N GLY A 86 -2.59 -21.51 -19.43
CA GLY A 86 -3.13 -20.16 -19.20
C GLY A 86 -2.81 -19.56 -17.82
N PHE A 87 -2.61 -20.41 -16.81
CA PHE A 87 -2.20 -20.00 -15.47
C PHE A 87 -0.88 -19.21 -15.45
N VAL A 88 0.03 -19.43 -16.42
CA VAL A 88 1.27 -18.64 -16.54
C VAL A 88 0.95 -17.19 -16.84
N PHE A 89 -0.01 -16.93 -17.72
CA PHE A 89 -0.45 -15.57 -18.02
C PHE A 89 -1.23 -14.95 -16.86
N GLU A 90 -2.02 -15.73 -16.11
CA GLU A 90 -2.66 -15.24 -14.88
C GLU A 90 -1.62 -14.75 -13.86
N ILE A 91 -0.52 -15.50 -13.67
CA ILE A 91 0.60 -15.11 -12.81
C ILE A 91 1.23 -13.79 -13.29
N LEU A 92 1.51 -13.69 -14.59
CA LEU A 92 2.11 -12.49 -15.18
C LEU A 92 1.19 -11.26 -15.05
N LEU A 93 -0.13 -11.44 -15.16
CA LEU A 93 -1.12 -10.37 -15.02
C LEU A 93 -1.38 -9.97 -13.56
N ALA A 94 -1.13 -10.86 -12.60
CA ALA A 94 -1.23 -10.52 -11.17
C ALA A 94 -0.03 -9.70 -10.68
N THR A 95 1.15 -9.93 -11.27
CA THR A 95 2.44 -9.33 -10.89
C THR A 95 2.39 -7.79 -10.76
N PRO A 96 1.83 -7.01 -11.71
CA PRO A 96 1.84 -5.54 -11.64
C PRO A 96 1.06 -4.96 -10.44
N PHE A 97 0.20 -5.75 -9.80
CA PHE A 97 -0.60 -5.29 -8.67
C PHE A 97 0.08 -5.55 -7.32
N LEU A 98 1.23 -6.23 -7.31
CA LEU A 98 2.12 -6.40 -6.17
C LEU A 98 3.27 -5.40 -6.32
N ALA A 99 3.58 -4.61 -5.28
CA ALA A 99 4.53 -3.51 -5.39
C ALA A 99 5.82 -3.73 -4.60
N GLN A 100 6.29 -4.98 -4.40
CA GLN A 100 7.37 -5.26 -3.46
C GLN A 100 8.70 -4.61 -3.88
N LYS A 101 9.06 -4.77 -5.16
CA LYS A 101 10.39 -4.36 -5.66
C LYS A 101 10.50 -2.85 -5.71
N GLU A 102 9.51 -2.21 -6.31
CA GLU A 102 9.50 -0.76 -6.51
C GLU A 102 9.34 -0.01 -5.18
N LEU A 103 8.55 -0.52 -4.23
CA LEU A 103 8.45 0.06 -2.89
C LEU A 103 9.81 0.05 -2.18
N GLY A 104 10.48 -1.10 -2.14
CA GLY A 104 11.80 -1.22 -1.52
C GLY A 104 12.83 -0.30 -2.18
N ARG A 105 12.84 -0.25 -3.51
CA ARG A 105 13.75 0.60 -4.30
C ARG A 105 13.52 2.08 -4.05
N ALA A 106 12.27 2.53 -4.02
CA ALA A 106 11.93 3.94 -3.82
C ALA A 106 12.31 4.43 -2.41
N VAL A 107 12.06 3.61 -1.38
CA VAL A 107 12.43 3.93 0.01
C VAL A 107 13.95 3.87 0.21
N GLU A 108 14.64 2.90 -0.39
CA GLU A 108 16.11 2.82 -0.36
C GLU A 108 16.78 4.03 -1.01
N ALA A 109 16.19 4.55 -2.10
CA ALA A 109 16.69 5.75 -2.75
C ALA A 109 16.69 6.98 -1.81
N VAL A 110 15.71 7.11 -0.91
CA VAL A 110 15.70 8.19 0.10
C VAL A 110 16.87 8.04 1.07
N ALA A 111 17.13 6.83 1.56
CA ALA A 111 18.26 6.56 2.46
C ALA A 111 19.62 6.87 1.80
N ILE A 112 19.76 6.57 0.51
CA ILE A 112 20.96 6.90 -0.27
C ILE A 112 21.08 8.41 -0.45
N ALA A 113 19.99 9.09 -0.83
CA ALA A 113 20.00 10.53 -1.07
C ALA A 113 20.35 11.34 0.19
N LEU A 114 19.86 10.93 1.36
CA LEU A 114 20.21 11.55 2.64
C LEU A 114 21.71 11.48 2.98
N ARG A 115 22.47 10.53 2.41
CA ARG A 115 23.93 10.50 2.59
C ARG A 115 24.63 11.66 1.89
N SER A 116 24.01 12.22 0.84
CA SER A 116 24.56 13.34 0.08
C SER A 116 24.19 14.67 0.71
N SER A 117 22.89 14.89 0.99
CA SER A 117 22.39 16.08 1.69
C SER A 117 20.92 15.91 2.08
N LEU A 118 20.46 16.76 3.01
CA LEU A 118 19.03 16.86 3.34
C LEU A 118 18.20 17.23 2.10
N ASP A 119 18.65 18.18 1.28
CA ASP A 119 17.90 18.60 0.09
C ASP A 119 17.77 17.48 -0.95
N ALA A 120 18.80 16.64 -1.12
CA ALA A 120 18.71 15.45 -1.95
C ALA A 120 17.67 14.47 -1.37
N GLY A 121 17.68 14.25 -0.05
CA GLY A 121 16.67 13.45 0.65
C GLY A 121 15.24 13.97 0.45
N ARG A 122 15.03 15.29 0.62
CA ARG A 122 13.74 15.96 0.37
C ARG A 122 13.28 15.80 -1.08
N GLY A 123 14.20 15.94 -2.03
CA GLY A 123 13.93 15.75 -3.45
C GLY A 123 13.40 14.34 -3.74
N VAL A 124 14.03 13.29 -3.21
CA VAL A 124 13.60 11.90 -3.45
C VAL A 124 12.34 11.55 -2.66
N VAL A 125 12.25 11.93 -1.38
CA VAL A 125 11.09 11.58 -0.54
C VAL A 125 9.79 12.20 -1.07
N SER A 126 9.88 13.35 -1.75
CA SER A 126 8.74 14.01 -2.41
C SER A 126 7.98 13.13 -3.39
N GLN A 127 8.64 12.11 -3.96
CA GLN A 127 8.05 11.20 -4.93
C GLN A 127 7.18 10.12 -4.28
N ILE A 128 7.30 9.93 -2.95
CA ILE A 128 6.65 8.84 -2.22
C ILE A 128 5.80 9.31 -1.03
N VAL A 129 5.66 10.63 -0.86
CA VAL A 129 4.86 11.22 0.22
C VAL A 129 3.90 12.27 -0.34
N GLY A 130 2.70 12.37 0.23
CA GLY A 130 1.71 13.38 -0.15
C GLY A 130 1.81 14.71 0.61
N ARG A 131 2.94 14.99 1.28
CA ARG A 131 3.16 16.20 2.11
C ARG A 131 4.31 17.04 1.56
N ASP A 132 4.33 18.33 1.90
CA ASP A 132 5.42 19.24 1.51
C ASP A 132 6.76 18.74 2.08
N PRO A 133 7.71 18.33 1.22
CA PRO A 133 9.04 17.87 1.65
C PRO A 133 9.93 19.00 2.16
N GLN A 134 9.68 20.25 1.77
CA GLN A 134 10.56 21.38 2.11
C GLN A 134 10.49 21.73 3.60
N ALA A 135 9.36 21.44 4.25
CA ALA A 135 9.17 21.60 5.68
C ALA A 135 9.83 20.49 6.53
N LEU A 136 10.38 19.43 5.92
CA LEU A 136 10.93 18.28 6.65
C LEU A 136 12.40 18.46 6.99
N ASP A 137 12.79 18.28 8.26
CA ASP A 137 14.18 18.04 8.66
C ASP A 137 14.62 16.61 8.33
N GLU A 138 15.86 16.24 8.66
CA GLU A 138 16.39 14.89 8.37
C GLU A 138 15.53 13.79 9.03
N ALA A 139 15.12 14.00 10.28
CA ALA A 139 14.23 13.11 11.00
C ALA A 139 12.86 13.00 10.33
N GLY A 140 12.30 14.11 9.86
CA GLY A 140 11.06 14.17 9.10
C GLY A 140 11.14 13.40 7.79
N VAL A 141 12.23 13.53 7.03
CA VAL A 141 12.46 12.79 5.78
C VAL A 141 12.57 11.28 6.06
N ALA A 142 13.38 10.88 7.05
CA ALA A 142 13.56 9.47 7.39
C ALA A 142 12.27 8.84 7.94
N ARG A 143 11.56 9.56 8.80
CA ARG A 143 10.26 9.14 9.33
C ARG A 143 9.25 8.98 8.21
N ALA A 144 9.18 9.92 7.27
CA ALA A 144 8.27 9.84 6.14
C ALA A 144 8.51 8.62 5.26
N ALA A 145 9.78 8.31 4.96
CA ALA A 145 10.13 7.13 4.19
C ALA A 145 9.73 5.84 4.91
N ILE A 146 9.89 5.77 6.23
CA ILE A 146 9.53 4.59 7.05
C ILE A 146 8.00 4.46 7.19
N GLU A 147 7.28 5.56 7.39
CA GLU A 147 5.81 5.60 7.39
C GLU A 147 5.27 5.08 6.06
N THR A 148 5.75 5.63 4.93
CA THR A 148 5.39 5.15 3.58
C THR A 148 5.71 3.68 3.40
N LEU A 149 6.89 3.21 3.85
CA LEU A 149 7.27 1.80 3.75
C LEU A 149 6.30 0.91 4.52
N ALA A 150 5.95 1.29 5.75
CA ALA A 150 5.06 0.51 6.59
C ALA A 150 3.63 0.45 6.00
N GLU A 151 3.03 1.61 5.70
CA GLU A 151 1.69 1.69 5.11
C GLU A 151 1.62 0.92 3.77
N SER A 152 2.58 1.17 2.88
CA SER A 152 2.62 0.52 1.56
C SER A 152 2.95 -0.97 1.62
N THR A 153 3.54 -1.47 2.71
CA THR A 153 3.68 -2.93 2.92
C THR A 153 2.30 -3.58 3.05
N SER A 154 1.37 -2.93 3.74
CA SER A 154 -0.03 -3.38 3.80
C SER A 154 -0.69 -3.25 2.44
N ASP A 155 -0.77 -2.02 1.92
CA ASP A 155 -1.68 -1.71 0.83
C ASP A 155 -1.11 -2.07 -0.54
N GLY A 156 0.22 -2.05 -0.68
CA GLY A 156 0.95 -2.38 -1.89
C GLY A 156 1.30 -3.85 -2.04
N VAL A 157 1.26 -4.65 -0.95
CA VAL A 157 1.74 -6.04 -0.97
C VAL A 157 0.78 -7.02 -0.29
N VAL A 158 0.54 -6.87 1.02
CA VAL A 158 -0.21 -7.87 1.79
C VAL A 158 -1.68 -7.90 1.37
N ALA A 159 -2.32 -6.74 1.19
CA ALA A 159 -3.71 -6.67 0.78
C ALA A 159 -3.96 -7.13 -0.67
N PRO A 160 -3.16 -6.73 -1.67
CA PRO A 160 -3.24 -7.31 -3.02
C PRO A 160 -3.04 -8.84 -3.00
N TRP A 161 -2.06 -9.34 -2.25
CA TRP A 161 -1.83 -10.77 -2.10
C TRP A 161 -3.05 -11.48 -1.47
N PHE A 162 -3.62 -10.91 -0.42
CA PHE A 162 -4.78 -11.47 0.25
C PHE A 162 -5.96 -11.63 -0.73
N TRP A 163 -6.27 -10.58 -1.49
CA TRP A 163 -7.36 -10.63 -2.46
C TRP A 163 -7.05 -11.49 -3.69
N LEU A 164 -5.77 -11.65 -4.06
CA LEU A 164 -5.33 -12.63 -5.06
C LEU A 164 -5.60 -14.07 -4.59
N VAL A 165 -5.26 -14.40 -3.35
CA VAL A 165 -5.50 -15.74 -2.78
C VAL A 165 -6.99 -16.03 -2.71
N MET A 166 -7.80 -15.05 -2.26
CA MET A 166 -9.23 -15.22 -2.04
C MET A 166 -10.05 -15.28 -3.33
N LEU A 167 -9.78 -14.38 -4.28
CA LEU A 167 -10.65 -14.14 -5.44
C LEU A 167 -9.90 -14.15 -6.79
N GLY A 168 -8.61 -14.49 -6.80
CA GLY A 168 -7.83 -14.60 -8.02
C GLY A 168 -7.51 -13.26 -8.69
N LEU A 169 -7.37 -13.29 -10.01
CA LEU A 169 -7.04 -12.11 -10.81
C LEU A 169 -8.11 -10.99 -10.68
N PRO A 170 -9.43 -11.29 -10.67
CA PRO A 170 -10.44 -10.28 -10.36
C PRO A 170 -10.28 -9.68 -8.96
N GLY A 171 -9.93 -10.50 -7.97
CA GLY A 171 -9.72 -10.06 -6.59
C GLY A 171 -8.65 -8.99 -6.44
N ILE A 172 -7.44 -9.31 -6.89
CA ILE A 172 -6.30 -8.41 -6.79
C ILE A 172 -6.53 -7.10 -7.57
N ALA A 173 -7.15 -7.19 -8.76
CA ALA A 173 -7.43 -6.04 -9.60
C ALA A 173 -8.54 -5.14 -9.01
N LEU A 174 -9.61 -5.72 -8.46
CA LEU A 174 -10.66 -4.97 -7.77
C LEU A 174 -10.10 -4.27 -6.54
N TYR A 175 -9.32 -4.97 -5.73
CA TYR A 175 -8.64 -4.36 -4.59
C TYR A 175 -7.80 -3.16 -5.03
N LYS A 176 -6.97 -3.32 -6.07
CA LYS A 176 -6.15 -2.21 -6.55
C LYS A 176 -6.96 -1.08 -7.17
N ALA A 177 -8.10 -1.36 -7.81
CA ALA A 177 -9.00 -0.30 -8.28
C ALA A 177 -9.60 0.50 -7.11
N ILE A 178 -10.01 -0.17 -6.03
CA ILE A 178 -10.52 0.48 -4.80
C ILE A 178 -9.43 1.34 -4.17
N ASN A 179 -8.24 0.78 -3.96
CA ASN A 179 -7.11 1.48 -3.35
C ASN A 179 -6.63 2.68 -4.19
N THR A 180 -6.70 2.57 -5.52
CA THR A 180 -6.41 3.69 -6.43
C THR A 180 -7.48 4.78 -6.34
N ALA A 181 -8.76 4.38 -6.27
CA ALA A 181 -9.85 5.33 -6.10
C ALA A 181 -9.74 6.10 -4.77
N ASP A 182 -9.42 5.43 -3.66
CA ASP A 182 -9.19 6.12 -2.38
C ASP A 182 -8.00 7.08 -2.46
N SER A 183 -6.87 6.64 -3.03
CA SER A 183 -5.67 7.47 -3.18
C SER A 183 -5.88 8.72 -4.06
N MET A 184 -6.82 8.69 -5.01
CA MET A 184 -7.05 9.81 -5.93
C MET A 184 -8.20 10.72 -5.49
N ILE A 185 -9.29 10.14 -4.99
CA ILE A 185 -10.52 10.87 -4.69
C ILE A 185 -11.00 10.69 -3.25
N GLY A 186 -10.32 9.94 -2.39
CA GLY A 186 -10.73 9.69 -0.99
C GLY A 186 -10.40 10.80 0.01
N HIS A 187 -9.76 11.88 -0.44
CA HIS A 187 -9.29 12.95 0.45
C HIS A 187 -10.43 13.76 1.11
N ARG A 188 -10.22 14.18 2.35
CA ARG A 188 -11.15 15.03 3.12
C ARG A 188 -10.97 16.53 2.83
N ASN A 189 -10.99 16.92 1.56
CA ASN A 189 -10.98 18.32 1.14
C ASN A 189 -12.32 18.73 0.52
N GLU A 190 -12.53 20.02 0.27
CA GLU A 190 -13.80 20.54 -0.28
C GLU A 190 -14.20 19.87 -1.61
N ARG A 191 -13.21 19.48 -2.43
CA ARG A 191 -13.43 18.81 -3.72
C ARG A 191 -13.86 17.35 -3.58
N TYR A 192 -13.43 16.65 -2.54
CA TYR A 192 -13.55 15.18 -2.47
C TYR A 192 -14.29 14.64 -1.25
N ARG A 193 -14.51 15.44 -0.20
CA ARG A 193 -15.15 14.99 1.06
C ARG A 193 -16.43 14.18 0.82
N ASP A 194 -17.31 14.68 -0.03
CA ASP A 194 -18.60 14.05 -0.31
C ASP A 194 -18.54 13.07 -1.50
N TYR A 195 -17.85 13.44 -2.59
CA TYR A 195 -17.71 12.60 -3.79
C TYR A 195 -16.88 11.33 -3.54
N GLY A 196 -15.76 11.47 -2.84
CA GLY A 196 -14.83 10.40 -2.48
C GLY A 196 -15.28 9.45 -1.39
N TRP A 197 -16.35 9.79 -0.67
CA TRP A 197 -16.74 9.12 0.57
C TRP A 197 -16.87 7.60 0.42
N ALA A 198 -17.46 7.15 -0.70
CA ALA A 198 -17.66 5.72 -0.95
C ALA A 198 -16.35 4.99 -1.23
N ALA A 199 -15.40 5.62 -1.93
CA ALA A 199 -14.09 5.04 -2.21
C ALA A 199 -13.30 4.86 -0.90
N ALA A 200 -13.20 5.92 -0.09
CA ALA A 200 -12.54 5.86 1.21
C ALA A 200 -13.17 4.84 2.15
N LYS A 201 -14.51 4.78 2.19
CA LYS A 201 -15.19 3.84 3.09
C LYS A 201 -15.05 2.39 2.64
N LEU A 202 -15.06 2.13 1.34
CA LEU A 202 -14.86 0.78 0.83
C LEU A 202 -13.41 0.33 1.02
N ASP A 203 -12.43 1.21 0.79
CA ASP A 203 -11.02 0.93 1.05
C ASP A 203 -10.80 0.54 2.52
N ASP A 204 -11.33 1.33 3.47
CA ASP A 204 -11.32 1.03 4.90
C ASP A 204 -11.83 -0.39 5.21
N VAL A 205 -12.87 -0.85 4.52
CA VAL A 205 -13.47 -2.17 4.74
C VAL A 205 -12.59 -3.27 4.16
N VAL A 206 -12.14 -3.14 2.91
CA VAL A 206 -11.36 -4.20 2.24
C VAL A 206 -9.95 -4.33 2.78
N ASN A 207 -9.41 -3.28 3.42
CA ASN A 207 -8.12 -3.30 4.11
C ASN A 207 -8.21 -3.70 5.59
N TRP A 208 -9.41 -3.91 6.15
CA TRP A 208 -9.54 -4.21 7.58
C TRP A 208 -8.79 -5.48 7.99
N ILE A 209 -9.03 -6.61 7.29
CA ILE A 209 -8.31 -7.87 7.55
C ILE A 209 -6.84 -7.74 7.13
N PRO A 210 -6.51 -7.31 5.89
CA PRO A 210 -5.12 -7.20 5.47
C PRO A 210 -4.23 -6.36 6.38
N ALA A 211 -4.66 -5.20 6.86
CA ALA A 211 -3.83 -4.34 7.70
C ALA A 211 -3.44 -5.02 9.04
N ARG A 212 -4.36 -5.79 9.63
CA ARG A 212 -4.12 -6.56 10.85
C ARG A 212 -3.24 -7.78 10.57
N LEU A 213 -3.45 -8.43 9.44
CA LEU A 213 -2.55 -9.49 8.97
C LEU A 213 -1.13 -8.94 8.77
N THR A 214 -0.97 -7.75 8.19
CA THR A 214 0.33 -7.09 8.03
C THR A 214 1.04 -6.90 9.36
N ALA A 215 0.34 -6.44 10.41
CA ALA A 215 0.91 -6.32 11.76
C ALA A 215 1.38 -7.68 12.33
N VAL A 216 0.63 -8.75 12.09
CA VAL A 216 1.02 -10.12 12.48
C VAL A 216 2.27 -10.57 11.70
N LEU A 217 2.30 -10.35 10.39
CA LEU A 217 3.45 -10.70 9.54
C LEU A 217 4.71 -9.95 9.96
N ILE A 218 4.61 -8.65 10.26
CA ILE A 218 5.72 -7.83 10.79
C ILE A 218 6.20 -8.39 12.14
N THR A 219 5.27 -8.77 13.01
CA THR A 219 5.60 -9.38 14.31
C THR A 219 6.41 -10.67 14.12
N PHE A 220 6.03 -11.54 13.18
CA PHE A 220 6.80 -12.74 12.86
C PHE A 220 8.14 -12.43 12.18
N ALA A 221 8.19 -11.41 11.31
CA ALA A 221 9.41 -10.97 10.65
C ALA A 221 10.49 -10.50 11.63
N CYS A 222 10.09 -10.03 12.82
CA CYS A 222 11.02 -9.64 13.88
C CYS A 222 11.92 -10.80 14.34
N PHE A 223 11.47 -12.07 14.28
CA PHE A 223 12.31 -13.23 14.64
C PHE A 223 13.48 -13.46 13.68
N PHE A 224 13.41 -12.88 12.48
CA PHE A 224 14.44 -12.98 11.43
C PHE A 224 15.17 -11.65 11.20
N THR A 225 14.85 -10.62 11.99
CA THR A 225 15.40 -9.27 11.84
C THR A 225 16.29 -8.93 13.03
N PRO A 226 17.59 -8.68 12.83
CA PRO A 226 18.49 -8.31 13.92
C PRO A 226 17.99 -7.07 14.68
N HIS A 227 18.04 -7.16 16.01
CA HIS A 227 17.64 -6.07 16.93
C HIS A 227 16.18 -5.62 16.82
N ALA A 228 15.30 -6.39 16.15
CA ALA A 228 13.87 -6.16 16.17
C ALA A 228 13.21 -6.85 17.37
N SER A 229 12.10 -6.29 17.87
CA SER A 229 11.36 -6.83 19.00
C SER A 229 9.96 -7.30 18.59
N PRO A 230 9.68 -8.61 18.54
CA PRO A 230 8.34 -9.11 18.20
C PRO A 230 7.30 -8.71 19.26
N SER A 231 7.66 -8.74 20.55
CA SER A 231 6.76 -8.35 21.63
C SER A 231 6.35 -6.88 21.52
N LYS A 232 7.31 -5.99 21.27
CA LYS A 232 7.03 -4.56 21.10
C LYS A 232 6.30 -4.24 19.82
N ALA A 233 6.59 -4.93 18.70
CA ALA A 233 5.82 -4.79 17.47
C ALA A 233 4.31 -4.99 17.72
N TRP A 234 3.93 -6.09 18.37
CA TRP A 234 2.53 -6.40 18.66
C TRP A 234 1.92 -5.54 19.77
N GLU A 235 2.68 -5.22 20.82
CA GLU A 235 2.24 -4.34 21.91
C GLU A 235 1.86 -2.96 21.36
N ILE A 236 2.77 -2.33 20.60
CA ILE A 236 2.58 -1.00 20.06
C ILE A 236 1.50 -0.98 18.97
N ALA A 237 1.43 -2.00 18.11
CA ALA A 237 0.35 -2.14 17.13
C ALA A 237 -1.04 -2.10 17.80
N ARG A 238 -1.26 -2.92 18.83
CA ARG A 238 -2.56 -2.95 19.53
C ARG A 238 -2.87 -1.65 20.28
N ARG A 239 -1.85 -1.04 20.89
CA ARG A 239 -1.98 0.18 21.69
C ARG A 239 -2.25 1.41 20.82
N ASP A 240 -1.50 1.55 19.73
CA ASP A 240 -1.39 2.82 19.00
C ASP A 240 -2.08 2.83 17.64
N ALA A 241 -2.39 1.68 17.01
CA ALA A 241 -2.95 1.67 15.65
C ALA A 241 -4.25 2.47 15.53
N ARG A 242 -5.09 2.47 16.58
CA ARG A 242 -6.37 3.21 16.61
C ARG A 242 -6.21 4.73 16.73
N LYS A 243 -5.00 5.21 17.01
CA LYS A 243 -4.72 6.65 17.04
C LYS A 243 -4.70 7.23 15.62
N HIS A 244 -4.37 6.42 14.61
CA HIS A 244 -4.32 6.86 13.22
C HIS A 244 -5.73 7.21 12.71
N ALA A 245 -5.83 8.18 11.79
CA ALA A 245 -7.10 8.62 11.23
C ALA A 245 -7.79 7.54 10.38
N SER A 246 -7.01 6.78 9.61
CA SER A 246 -7.42 5.53 8.98
C SER A 246 -7.44 4.39 10.01
N PRO A 247 -8.51 3.56 10.04
CA PRO A 247 -8.61 2.39 10.91
C PRO A 247 -7.63 1.26 10.57
N ASN A 248 -6.87 1.41 9.48
CA ASN A 248 -5.99 0.41 8.88
C ASN A 248 -4.52 0.82 8.91
N SER A 249 -4.15 2.00 8.40
CA SER A 249 -2.74 2.40 8.23
C SER A 249 -1.94 2.42 9.54
N GLY A 250 -2.60 2.69 10.67
CA GLY A 250 -1.96 2.65 11.98
C GLY A 250 -1.42 1.27 12.39
N TRP A 251 -1.95 0.17 11.85
CA TRP A 251 -1.49 -1.19 12.19
C TRP A 251 -0.06 -1.47 11.72
N PRO A 252 0.28 -1.35 10.42
CA PRO A 252 1.65 -1.54 9.98
C PRO A 252 2.60 -0.48 10.55
N GLU A 253 2.22 0.80 10.59
CA GLU A 253 3.08 1.87 11.12
C GLU A 253 3.47 1.64 12.59
N ALA A 254 2.48 1.39 13.45
CA ALA A 254 2.73 1.11 14.87
C ALA A 254 3.53 -0.19 15.06
N SER A 255 3.34 -1.18 14.18
CA SER A 255 4.15 -2.41 14.20
C SER A 255 5.61 -2.13 13.88
N PHE A 256 5.91 -1.33 12.86
CA PHE A 256 7.28 -0.90 12.54
C PHE A 256 7.90 -0.08 13.68
N ALA A 257 7.13 0.86 14.23
CA ALA A 257 7.57 1.69 15.36
C ALA A 257 7.97 0.83 16.57
N GLY A 258 7.09 -0.11 16.96
CA GLY A 258 7.37 -1.03 18.07
C GLY A 258 8.52 -2.00 17.78
N ALA A 259 8.56 -2.57 16.57
CA ALA A 259 9.57 -3.55 16.16
C ALA A 259 10.99 -2.97 16.24
N LEU A 260 11.18 -1.74 15.76
CA LEU A 260 12.50 -1.13 15.58
C LEU A 260 12.89 -0.18 16.73
N GLY A 261 11.97 0.07 17.66
CA GLY A 261 12.17 1.03 18.75
C GLY A 261 12.18 2.47 18.23
N PHE A 262 11.25 2.81 17.36
CA PHE A 262 11.08 4.16 16.79
C PHE A 262 9.84 4.86 17.37
N LYS A 263 9.79 6.17 17.16
CA LYS A 263 8.59 6.99 17.34
C LYS A 263 8.20 7.56 15.98
N LEU A 264 7.16 7.01 15.38
CA LEU A 264 6.59 7.45 14.10
C LEU A 264 5.38 8.37 14.34
N GLY A 265 4.91 9.04 13.29
CA GLY A 265 3.88 10.07 13.36
C GLY A 265 4.37 11.33 14.07
N GLY A 266 3.53 11.88 14.94
CA GLY A 266 3.82 13.09 15.71
C GLY A 266 3.60 14.38 14.93
N PRO A 267 3.76 15.53 15.61
CA PRO A 267 3.43 16.85 15.07
C PRO A 267 4.14 17.14 13.75
N ARG A 268 3.42 17.81 12.85
CA ARG A 268 3.91 18.26 11.54
C ARG A 268 3.78 19.77 11.45
N SER A 269 4.79 20.43 10.89
CA SER A 269 4.74 21.87 10.59
C SER A 269 4.29 22.06 9.14
N TYR A 270 3.21 22.82 8.94
CA TYR A 270 2.74 23.28 7.63
C TYR A 270 2.66 24.80 7.66
N ASP A 271 3.42 25.50 6.81
CA ASP A 271 3.41 26.97 6.71
C ASP A 271 3.56 27.71 8.06
N GLY A 272 4.25 27.11 9.03
CA GLY A 272 4.46 27.65 10.38
C GLY A 272 3.40 27.25 11.42
N GLU A 273 2.32 26.58 11.02
CA GLU A 273 1.35 25.97 11.93
C GLU A 273 1.72 24.52 12.24
N VAL A 274 1.85 24.21 13.54
CA VAL A 274 2.10 22.85 14.00
C VAL A 274 0.76 22.14 14.16
N VAL A 275 0.51 21.16 13.28
CA VAL A 275 -0.62 20.25 13.41
C VAL A 275 -0.20 19.09 14.30
N GLU A 276 -0.80 19.03 15.49
CA GLU A 276 -0.63 17.92 16.43
C GLU A 276 -1.25 16.64 15.85
N LEU A 277 -0.39 15.70 15.47
CA LEU A 277 -0.78 14.39 14.98
C LEU A 277 -0.39 13.31 15.99
N PRO A 278 -1.15 12.21 16.06
CA PRO A 278 -0.82 11.09 16.92
C PRO A 278 0.58 10.54 16.61
N SER A 279 1.26 10.06 17.65
CA SER A 279 2.50 9.31 17.52
C SER A 279 2.32 7.84 17.87
N PHE A 280 3.12 7.00 17.20
CA PHE A 280 3.15 5.56 17.34
C PHE A 280 4.52 5.13 17.87
N GLY A 281 4.52 4.35 18.95
CA GLY A 281 5.75 3.93 19.63
C GLY A 281 6.36 5.00 20.54
N ASP A 282 7.31 4.56 21.38
CA ASP A 282 7.94 5.38 22.43
C ASP A 282 9.46 5.50 22.25
N GLY A 283 9.96 5.08 21.09
CA GLY A 283 11.38 4.94 20.83
C GLY A 283 12.04 6.21 20.27
N LYS A 284 13.08 6.00 19.46
CA LYS A 284 13.88 7.05 18.82
C LYS A 284 13.01 7.93 17.89
N SER A 285 13.03 9.25 18.09
CA SER A 285 12.35 10.25 17.23
C SER A 285 13.25 10.89 16.18
N GLU A 286 14.54 11.07 16.50
CA GLU A 286 15.57 11.68 15.65
C GLU A 286 16.13 10.66 14.65
N LEU A 287 15.28 10.23 13.72
CA LEU A 287 15.60 9.20 12.72
C LEU A 287 16.56 9.73 11.65
N VAL A 288 17.42 8.85 11.14
CA VAL A 288 18.39 9.20 10.09
C VAL A 288 18.38 8.16 8.97
N GLY A 289 19.14 8.40 7.90
CA GLY A 289 19.19 7.48 6.75
C GLY A 289 19.49 6.01 7.10
N SER A 290 20.31 5.73 8.11
CA SER A 290 20.58 4.36 8.56
C SER A 290 19.38 3.66 9.20
N ASP A 291 18.44 4.41 9.79
CA ASP A 291 17.21 3.85 10.35
C ASP A 291 16.24 3.41 9.25
N ILE A 292 16.23 4.11 8.10
CA ILE A 292 15.49 3.67 6.90
C ILE A 292 16.02 2.31 6.43
N LEU A 293 17.35 2.11 6.44
CA LEU A 293 17.96 0.83 6.07
C LEU A 293 17.55 -0.29 7.05
N ARG A 294 17.46 -0.01 8.35
CA ARG A 294 16.94 -0.96 9.34
C ARG A 294 15.48 -1.32 9.06
N ALA A 295 14.64 -0.34 8.71
CA ALA A 295 13.26 -0.58 8.32
C ALA A 295 13.16 -1.44 7.04
N LEU A 296 14.05 -1.23 6.07
CA LEU A 296 14.13 -2.07 4.86
C LEU A 296 14.56 -3.51 5.14
N VAL A 297 15.35 -3.78 6.19
CA VAL A 297 15.65 -5.16 6.62
C VAL A 297 14.39 -5.82 7.17
N LEU A 298 13.65 -5.15 8.05
CA LEU A 298 12.37 -5.67 8.59
C LEU A 298 11.33 -5.87 7.48
N TYR A 299 11.26 -4.95 6.53
CA TYR A 299 10.41 -5.06 5.34
C TYR A 299 10.74 -6.32 4.54
N ARG A 300 12.01 -6.54 4.19
CA ARG A 300 12.45 -7.74 3.45
C ARG A 300 12.09 -9.03 4.20
N ALA A 301 12.33 -9.09 5.51
CA ALA A 301 11.91 -10.22 6.33
C ALA A 301 10.38 -10.41 6.35
N THR A 302 9.60 -9.33 6.36
CA THR A 302 8.12 -9.38 6.27
C THR A 302 7.67 -9.96 4.94
N LEU A 303 8.34 -9.59 3.85
CA LEU A 303 8.09 -10.14 2.53
C LEU A 303 8.43 -11.65 2.45
N ASP A 304 9.48 -12.10 3.14
CA ASP A 304 9.85 -13.51 3.21
C ASP A 304 8.84 -14.34 4.01
N VAL A 305 8.38 -13.81 5.15
CA VAL A 305 7.32 -14.44 5.95
C VAL A 305 6.02 -14.53 5.15
N LEU A 306 5.65 -13.46 4.42
CA LEU A 306 4.47 -13.47 3.53
C LEU A 306 4.60 -14.53 2.44
N LEU A 307 5.77 -14.65 1.81
CA LEU A 307 6.02 -15.68 0.79
C LEU A 307 5.90 -17.08 1.40
N GLY A 308 6.50 -17.31 2.58
CA GLY A 308 6.38 -18.57 3.30
C GLY A 308 4.93 -18.93 3.63
N LEU A 309 4.15 -17.97 4.14
CA LEU A 309 2.71 -18.13 4.38
C LEU A 309 1.98 -18.47 3.07
N SER A 310 2.29 -17.77 1.99
CA SER A 310 1.70 -18.00 0.66
C SER A 310 1.96 -19.42 0.16
N VAL A 311 3.17 -19.95 0.33
CA VAL A 311 3.52 -21.33 -0.02
C VAL A 311 2.75 -22.33 0.86
N VAL A 312 2.68 -22.10 2.18
CA VAL A 312 1.92 -22.97 3.09
C VAL A 312 0.44 -23.01 2.70
N VAL A 313 -0.18 -21.86 2.44
CA VAL A 313 -1.58 -21.80 1.97
C VAL A 313 -1.76 -22.54 0.65
N ALA A 314 -0.83 -22.40 -0.30
CA ALA A 314 -0.87 -23.14 -1.56
C ALA A 314 -0.85 -24.66 -1.36
N LEU A 315 0.04 -25.15 -0.49
CA LEU A 315 0.17 -26.57 -0.19
C LEU A 315 -1.05 -27.13 0.55
N LEU A 316 -1.61 -26.39 1.51
CA LEU A 316 -2.81 -26.82 2.24
C LEU A 316 -4.03 -26.90 1.32
N VAL A 317 -4.21 -25.93 0.42
CA VAL A 317 -5.30 -25.94 -0.57
C VAL A 317 -5.10 -27.03 -1.62
N PHE A 318 -3.87 -27.47 -1.88
CA PHE A 318 -3.61 -28.61 -2.77
C PHE A 318 -3.92 -29.96 -2.14
N ALA A 319 -3.64 -30.08 -0.85
CA ALA A 319 -3.82 -31.33 -0.12
C ALA A 319 -5.28 -31.60 0.27
N ALA A 320 -6.13 -30.57 0.25
CA ALA A 320 -7.58 -30.63 0.50
C ALA A 320 -8.37 -30.93 -0.77
#